data_AF-A0A935HCI7-F1
#
_entry.id   AF-A0A935HCI7-F1
#
_cell.length_a   1.000
_cell.length_b   1.000
_cell.length_c   1.000
_cell.angle_alpha   90.00
_cell.angle_beta   90.00
_cell.angle_gamma   90.00
#
_symmetry.space_group_name_H-M   'P 1'
#
loop_
_entity.id
_entity.type
_entity.pdbx_description
1 polymer ?
#
loop_
_entity_poly.entity_id
_entity_poly.type
_entity_poly.pdbx_seq_one_letter_code
_entity_poly.pdbx_strand_id
1 'polypeptide(L)' 'MGSHKRIAEVLATPRLTLRPPARLHITAPVGLELGAETPEEIAVSILAQLIAFERALLEKASAA' A
#
# COMPACT_ATOMS: atom_id res chain seq x y z
N MET A 1 -0.51 -8.61 0.41
CA MET A 1 -1.62 -8.73 -0.55
C MET A 1 -2.65 -9.69 0.04
N GLY A 2 -3.93 -9.42 -0.13
CA GLY A 2 -5.00 -10.23 0.45
C GLY A 2 -6.22 -9.38 0.78
N SER A 3 -7.30 -10.03 1.24
CA SER A 3 -8.51 -9.31 1.65
C SER A 3 -8.23 -8.36 2.82
N HIS A 4 -9.06 -7.33 2.92
CA HIS A 4 -9.06 -6.38 4.06
C HIS A 4 -9.07 -7.11 5.40
N LYS A 5 -9.91 -8.15 5.55
CA LYS A 5 -9.97 -8.99 6.75
C LYS A 5 -8.61 -9.65 7.08
N ARG A 6 -8.01 -10.34 6.10
CA ARG A 6 -6.72 -11.02 6.30
C ARG A 6 -5.62 -10.03 6.65
N ILE A 7 -5.62 -8.86 6.01
CA ILE A 7 -4.60 -7.84 6.26
C ILE A 7 -4.75 -7.26 7.66
N ALA A 8 -5.98 -7.00 8.11
CA ALA A 8 -6.23 -6.57 9.48
C ALA A 8 -5.72 -7.59 10.50
N GLU A 9 -5.98 -8.88 10.28
CA GLU A 9 -5.48 -9.97 11.12
C GLU A 9 -3.94 -10.05 11.16
N VAL A 10 -3.29 -9.90 9.99
CA VAL A 10 -1.82 -9.90 9.88
C VAL A 10 -1.22 -8.68 10.59
N LEU A 11 -1.77 -7.49 10.39
CA LEU A 11 -1.27 -6.26 11.02
C LEU A 11 -1.50 -6.24 12.54
N ALA A 12 -2.52 -6.95 13.03
CA ALA A 12 -2.79 -7.13 14.46
C ALA A 12 -1.94 -8.24 15.11
N THR A 13 -1.18 -9.01 14.31
CA THR A 13 -0.40 -10.15 14.81
C THR A 13 0.76 -9.66 15.71
N PRO A 14 0.83 -10.07 17.00
CA PRO A 14 1.86 -9.59 17.93
C PRO A 14 3.30 -9.97 17.54
N ARG A 15 3.45 -11.02 16.73
CA ARG A 15 4.75 -11.46 16.17
C ARG A 15 5.23 -10.58 15.01
N LEU A 16 4.37 -9.74 14.45
CA LEU A 16 4.76 -8.74 13.45
C LEU A 16 5.41 -7.55 14.18
N THR A 17 6.56 -7.79 14.81
CA THR A 17 7.37 -6.74 15.46
C THR A 17 8.11 -5.93 14.39
N LEU A 18 7.40 -4.99 13.79
CA LEU A 18 8.02 -3.97 12.95
C LEU A 18 8.47 -2.81 13.83
N ARG A 19 9.76 -2.48 13.77
CA ARG A 19 10.25 -1.29 14.49
C ARG A 19 9.55 -0.03 13.95
N PRO A 20 9.26 0.97 14.81
CA PRO A 20 8.40 2.10 14.45
C PRO A 20 8.73 3.00 13.25
N PRO A 21 9.89 2.99 12.55
CA PRO A 21 9.90 3.61 11.22
C PRO A 21 9.38 2.65 10.13
N ALA A 22 9.68 1.35 10.23
CA ALA A 22 9.35 0.39 9.18
C ALA A 22 7.83 0.18 9.05
N ARG A 23 7.09 0.22 10.17
CA ARG A 23 5.63 0.07 10.17
C ARG A 23 4.91 1.20 9.43
N LEU A 24 5.49 2.41 9.43
CA LEU A 24 4.92 3.58 8.76
C LEU A 24 5.07 3.51 7.22
N HIS A 25 5.94 2.64 6.72
CA HIS A 25 6.19 2.49 5.28
C HIS A 25 5.43 1.31 4.65
N ILE A 26 4.58 0.62 5.41
CA ILE A 26 3.76 -0.47 4.89
C ILE A 26 2.39 0.07 4.50
N THR A 27 2.01 -0.15 3.23
CA THR A 27 0.66 0.06 2.74
C THR A 27 0.04 -1.28 2.39
N ALA A 28 -1.07 -1.62 3.04
CA ALA A 28 -1.82 -2.85 2.80
C ALA A 28 -3.31 -2.61 3.12
N PRO A 29 -4.27 -3.07 2.27
CA PRO A 29 -4.06 -3.71 0.97
C PRO A 29 -3.29 -2.86 -0.02
N VAL A 30 -2.66 -3.54 -0.99
CA VAL A 30 -1.86 -2.89 -2.02
C VAL A 30 -2.72 -2.76 -3.27
N GLY A 31 -2.55 -1.66 -3.97
CA GLY A 31 -3.44 -1.19 -5.01
C GLY A 31 -4.28 0.00 -4.55
N LEU A 32 -4.71 0.82 -5.52
CA LEU A 32 -5.80 1.77 -5.33
C LEU A 32 -7.15 1.04 -5.33
N GLU A 33 -8.14 1.59 -4.63
CA GLU A 33 -9.51 1.08 -4.56
C GLU A 33 -10.26 1.35 -5.88
N LEU A 34 -9.92 0.59 -6.93
CA LEU A 34 -10.49 0.68 -8.28
C LEU A 34 -11.58 -0.36 -8.56
N GLY A 35 -11.91 -1.23 -7.59
CA GLY A 35 -12.79 -2.37 -7.81
C GLY A 35 -12.16 -3.50 -8.64
N ALA A 36 -10.84 -3.66 -8.57
CA ALA A 36 -10.11 -4.70 -9.29
C ALA A 36 -10.43 -6.10 -8.78
N GLU A 37 -10.79 -7.02 -9.68
CA GLU A 37 -11.11 -8.42 -9.39
C GLU A 37 -10.15 -9.39 -10.09
N THR A 38 -9.73 -9.08 -11.31
CA THR A 38 -8.82 -9.92 -12.10
C THR A 38 -7.35 -9.62 -11.80
N PRO A 39 -6.42 -10.57 -12.03
CA PRO A 39 -4.99 -10.32 -11.85
C PRO A 39 -4.48 -9.10 -12.64
N GLU A 40 -4.98 -8.89 -13.85
CA GLU A 40 -4.61 -7.77 -14.72
C GLU A 40 -5.10 -6.43 -14.14
N GLU A 41 -6.34 -6.37 -13.65
CA GLU A 41 -6.88 -5.20 -12.97
C GLU A 41 -6.13 -4.88 -11.68
N ILE A 42 -5.77 -5.92 -10.91
CA ILE A 42 -4.98 -5.79 -9.69
C ILE A 42 -3.59 -5.21 -10.02
N ALA A 43 -2.96 -5.67 -11.11
CA ALA A 43 -1.67 -5.14 -11.55
C ALA A 43 -1.74 -3.65 -11.89
N VAL A 44 -2.79 -3.22 -12.61
CA VAL A 44 -3.04 -1.81 -12.92
C VAL A 44 -3.26 -0.99 -11.64
N SER A 45 -4.06 -1.51 -10.70
CA SER A 45 -4.31 -0.86 -9.41
C SER A 45 -3.02 -0.65 -8.61
N ILE A 46 -2.12 -1.65 -8.57
CA ILE A 46 -0.82 -1.55 -7.91
C ILE A 46 0.08 -0.53 -8.62
N LEU A 47 0.16 -0.58 -9.95
CA LEU A 47 0.97 0.36 -10.73
C LEU A 47 0.49 1.81 -10.53
N ALA A 48 -0.82 2.03 -10.52
CA ALA A 48 -1.40 3.34 -10.25
C ALA A 48 -1.02 3.87 -8.86
N GLN A 49 -1.03 3.02 -7.83
CA GLN A 49 -0.57 3.40 -6.49
C GLN A 49 0.91 3.82 -6.50
N LEU A 50 1.78 3.09 -7.20
CA LEU A 50 3.21 3.41 -7.28
C LEU A 50 3.45 4.77 -7.96
N ILE A 51 2.78 5.03 -9.07
CA ILE A 51 2.87 6.31 -9.79
C ILE A 51 2.38 7.47 -8.90
N ALA A 52 1.25 7.28 -8.21
CA ALA A 52 0.71 8.29 -7.31
C ALA A 52 1.68 8.62 -6.17
N PHE A 53 2.31 7.58 -5.60
CA PHE A 53 3.33 7.74 -4.55
C PHE A 53 4.55 8.54 -5.05
N GLU A 54 5.08 8.20 -6.22
CA GLU A 54 6.21 8.91 -6.82
C GLU A 54 5.89 10.39 -7.07
N ARG A 55 4.72 10.68 -7.65
CA ARG A 55 4.27 12.07 -7.90
C ARG A 55 4.15 12.87 -6.61
N ALA A 56 3.56 12.28 -5.57
CA ALA A 56 3.43 12.95 -4.28
C ALA A 56 4.79 13.25 -3.63
N LEU A 57 5.81 12.41 -3.85
CA LEU A 57 7.18 12.69 -3.38
C LEU A 57 7.82 13.85 -4.15
N LEU A 58 7.66 13.89 -5.48
CA LEU A 58 8.17 14.98 -6.31
C LEU A 58 7.53 16.32 -5.95
N GLU A 59 6.22 16.35 -5.71
CA GLU A 59 5.50 17.55 -5.25
C GLU A 59 5.97 18.04 -3.88
N LYS A 60 6.26 17.11 -2.95
CA LYS A 60 6.82 17.48 -1.64
C LYS A 60 8.23 18.04 -1.76
N ALA A 61 9.04 17.51 -2.68
CA ALA A 61 10.41 17.96 -2.89
C ALA A 61 10.48 19.33 -3.58
N SER A 62 9.52 19.68 -4.44
CA SER A 62 9.47 21.00 -5.08
C SER A 62 8.90 22.11 -4.18
N ALA A 63 8.18 21.73 -3.12
CA ALA A 63 7.59 22.65 -2.14
C ALA A 63 8.47 22.91 -0.91
N ALA A 64 9.62 22.23 -0.79
CA ALA A 64 10.57 22.33 0.33
C ALA A 64 11.84 23.08 -0.08
#